data_AF-A0A9K3DC03-F1
#
_entry.id   AF-A0A9K3DC03-F1
#
_cell.length_a   1.000
_cell.length_b   1.000
_cell.length_c   1.000
_cell.angle_alpha   90.00
_cell.angle_beta   90.00
_cell.angle_gamma   90.00
#
_symmetry.space_group_name_H-M   'P 1'
#
loop_
_entity.id
_entity.type
_entity.pdbx_description
1 polymer ?
#
loop_
_entity_poly.entity_id
_entity_poly.type
_entity_poly.pdbx_seq_one_letter_code
_entity_poly.pdbx_strand_id
1 'polypeptide(L)'
;MAERGIDLTTHRSTHIAHTDIANTDLFLCMSRSHSAVLLQGGVPPSKVSVVAGGVPDPYGQSGAVYEACAQVLERAADTVVDGLINKTSAKTTIDC
;
A
#
# COMPACT_ATOMS: atom_id res chain seq x y z
N MET A 1 -5.02 -11.61 11.51
CA MET A 1 -5.94 -10.61 10.92
C MET A 1 -7.40 -10.89 11.26
N ALA A 2 -7.88 -12.13 11.24
CA ALA A 2 -9.20 -12.48 11.75
C ALA A 2 -9.44 -12.02 13.21
N GLU A 3 -8.42 -12.10 14.08
CA GLU A 3 -8.45 -11.56 15.46
C GLU A 3 -8.71 -10.04 15.53
N ARG A 4 -8.41 -9.32 14.44
CA ARG A 4 -8.66 -7.88 14.27
C ARG A 4 -9.95 -7.62 13.49
N GLY A 5 -10.77 -8.65 13.24
CA GLY A 5 -12.01 -8.55 12.45
C GLY A 5 -11.80 -8.38 10.95
N ILE A 6 -10.57 -8.57 10.44
CA ILE A 6 -10.25 -8.42 9.01
C ILE A 6 -10.31 -9.79 8.33
N ASP A 7 -11.22 -9.92 7.36
CA ASP A 7 -11.34 -11.11 6.51
C ASP A 7 -10.41 -11.00 5.29
N LEU A 8 -9.52 -11.97 5.15
CA LEU A 8 -8.58 -12.09 4.02
C LEU A 8 -8.84 -13.36 3.18
N THR A 9 -9.94 -14.08 3.42
CA THR A 9 -10.20 -15.38 2.76
C THR A 9 -10.33 -15.29 1.25
N THR A 10 -10.75 -14.14 0.73
CA THR A 10 -10.87 -13.84 -0.70
C THR A 10 -9.60 -13.24 -1.30
N HIS A 11 -8.65 -12.78 -0.47
CA HIS A 11 -7.40 -12.19 -0.94
C HIS A 11 -6.54 -13.23 -1.64
N ARG A 12 -5.94 -12.86 -2.78
CA ARG A 12 -5.01 -13.70 -3.53
C ARG A 12 -3.76 -12.90 -3.85
N SER A 13 -2.61 -13.45 -3.45
CA SER A 13 -1.33 -12.88 -3.83
C SER A 13 -1.23 -12.82 -5.36
N THR A 14 -0.94 -11.64 -5.88
CA THR A 14 -0.89 -11.36 -7.31
C THR A 14 0.47 -10.77 -7.63
N HIS A 15 1.15 -11.34 -8.62
CA HIS A 15 2.45 -10.83 -9.06
C HIS A 15 2.27 -9.49 -9.79
N ILE A 16 3.20 -8.56 -9.60
CA ILE A 16 3.11 -7.21 -10.19
C ILE A 16 2.99 -7.24 -11.72
N ALA A 17 3.60 -8.21 -12.40
CA ALA A 17 3.50 -8.39 -13.85
C ALA A 17 2.06 -8.67 -14.35
N HIS A 18 1.16 -9.08 -13.45
CA HIS A 18 -0.25 -9.34 -13.75
C HIS A 18 -1.15 -8.17 -13.30
N THR A 19 -0.56 -7.09 -12.79
CA THR A 19 -1.27 -5.89 -12.35
C THR A 19 -1.25 -4.85 -13.47
N ASP A 20 -2.38 -4.18 -13.65
CA ASP A 20 -2.46 -3.05 -14.58
C ASP A 20 -1.80 -1.81 -13.99
N ILE A 21 -0.53 -1.61 -14.33
CA ILE A 21 0.27 -0.48 -13.85
C ILE A 21 -0.28 0.86 -14.36
N ALA A 22 -0.85 0.88 -15.58
CA ALA A 22 -1.36 2.11 -16.18
C ALA A 22 -2.57 2.63 -15.41
N ASN A 23 -3.50 1.72 -15.08
CA ASN A 23 -4.74 2.03 -14.37
C ASN A 23 -4.59 2.11 -12.85
N THR A 24 -3.43 1.81 -12.30
CA THR A 24 -3.17 1.99 -10.86
C THR A 24 -2.78 3.45 -10.58
N ASP A 25 -3.53 4.13 -9.70
CA ASP A 25 -3.23 5.51 -9.29
C ASP A 25 -2.09 5.60 -8.28
N LEU A 26 -1.97 4.62 -7.39
CA LEU A 26 -1.03 4.63 -6.27
C LEU A 26 -0.57 3.22 -5.89
N PHE A 27 0.74 3.04 -5.78
CA PHE A 27 1.40 1.86 -5.25
C PHE A 27 1.92 2.15 -3.85
N LEU A 28 1.43 1.38 -2.88
CA LEU A 28 1.83 1.45 -1.48
C LEU A 28 2.80 0.30 -1.18
N CYS A 29 4.07 0.63 -1.02
CA CYS A 29 5.14 -0.33 -0.79
C CYS A 29 5.41 -0.51 0.71
N MET A 30 5.58 -1.77 1.13
CA MET A 30 5.98 -2.08 2.51
C MET A 30 7.43 -1.73 2.80
N SER A 31 8.30 -1.63 1.78
CA SER A 31 9.73 -1.38 1.99
C SER A 31 10.33 -0.60 0.82
N ARG A 32 11.54 -0.08 1.03
CA ARG A 32 12.31 0.59 -0.02
C ARG A 32 12.75 -0.35 -1.15
N SER A 33 12.97 -1.63 -0.84
CA SER A 33 13.30 -2.63 -1.87
C SER A 33 12.12 -2.85 -2.82
N HIS A 34 10.89 -2.94 -2.29
CA HIS A 34 9.68 -3.02 -3.13
C HIS A 34 9.52 -1.78 -4.03
N SER A 35 9.71 -0.57 -3.49
CA SER A 35 9.65 0.64 -4.32
C SER A 35 10.71 0.65 -5.41
N ALA A 36 11.94 0.19 -5.13
CA ALA A 36 13.00 0.14 -6.13
C ALA A 36 12.65 -0.77 -7.31
N VAL A 37 12.03 -1.92 -7.05
CA VAL A 37 11.57 -2.84 -8.09
C VAL A 37 10.50 -2.20 -8.98
N LEU A 38 9.53 -1.48 -8.41
CA LEU A 38 8.50 -0.79 -9.19
C LEU A 38 9.08 0.32 -10.06
N LEU A 39 10.00 1.12 -9.51
CA LEU A 39 10.66 2.18 -10.26
C LEU A 39 11.49 1.63 -11.43
N GLN A 40 12.23 0.55 -11.19
CA GLN A 40 12.98 -0.15 -12.25
C GLN A 40 12.04 -0.77 -13.29
N GLY A 41 10.85 -1.20 -12.88
CA GLY A 41 9.78 -1.67 -13.75
C GLY A 41 9.04 -0.57 -14.53
N GLY A 42 9.45 0.69 -14.41
CA GLY A 42 8.89 1.82 -15.17
C GLY A 42 7.67 2.49 -14.53
N VAL A 43 7.33 2.16 -13.27
CA VAL A 43 6.27 2.89 -12.55
C VAL A 43 6.75 4.32 -12.26
N PRO A 44 5.96 5.36 -12.59
CA PRO A 44 6.34 6.73 -12.29
C PRO A 44 6.55 6.96 -10.78
N PRO A 45 7.60 7.69 -10.35
CA PRO A 45 7.85 7.97 -8.94
C PRO A 45 6.68 8.66 -8.23
N SER A 46 5.89 9.46 -8.95
CA SER A 46 4.69 10.13 -8.44
C SER A 46 3.58 9.18 -7.99
N LYS A 47 3.61 7.93 -8.48
CA LYS A 47 2.65 6.88 -8.14
C LYS A 47 3.16 5.91 -7.08
N VAL A 48 4.40 6.03 -6.59
CA VAL A 48 5.00 5.07 -5.65
C VAL A 48 5.22 5.74 -4.30
N SER A 49 4.76 5.11 -3.21
CA SER A 49 4.98 5.58 -1.84
C SER A 49 5.34 4.42 -0.92
N VAL A 50 6.26 4.64 0.02
CA VAL A 50 6.61 3.65 1.05
C VAL A 50 5.80 3.95 2.31
N VAL A 51 5.01 2.98 2.74
CA VAL A 51 4.11 3.10 3.89
C VAL A 51 4.93 3.29 5.18
N ALA A 52 4.61 4.32 5.95
CA ALA A 52 5.23 4.64 7.24
C ALA A 52 6.79 4.66 7.22
N GLY A 53 7.41 4.91 6.06
CA GLY A 53 8.87 4.86 5.90
C GLY A 53 9.46 3.45 5.79
N GLY A 54 8.64 2.40 5.94
CA GLY A 54 9.01 1.00 5.81
C GLY A 54 8.43 0.16 6.95
N VAL A 55 7.70 -0.90 6.59
CA VAL A 55 7.20 -1.93 7.50
C VAL A 55 8.09 -3.17 7.38
N PRO A 56 8.69 -3.66 8.48
CA PRO A 56 9.47 -4.89 8.48
C PRO A 56 8.65 -6.10 8.03
N ASP A 57 9.29 -7.05 7.35
CA ASP A 57 8.65 -8.30 6.93
C ASP A 57 8.52 -9.27 8.12
N PRO A 58 7.29 -9.61 8.56
CA PRO A 58 7.06 -10.52 9.68
C PRO A 58 7.17 -12.00 9.28
N TYR A 59 7.47 -12.34 8.02
CA TYR A 59 7.49 -13.73 7.56
C TYR A 59 8.40 -14.62 8.43
N GLY A 60 7.86 -15.76 8.88
CA GLY A 60 8.55 -16.70 9.76
C GLY A 60 8.77 -16.23 11.21
N GLN A 61 8.27 -15.06 11.60
CA GLN A 61 8.43 -14.50 12.94
C GLN A 61 7.26 -14.82 13.87
N SER A 62 7.35 -14.39 15.13
CA SER A 62 6.33 -14.64 16.14
C SER A 62 5.06 -13.81 15.91
N GLY A 63 3.94 -14.26 16.49
CA GLY A 63 2.68 -13.51 16.43
C GLY A 63 2.78 -12.07 16.95
N ALA A 64 3.64 -11.81 17.94
CA ALA A 64 3.89 -10.46 18.45
C ALA A 64 4.51 -9.53 17.38
N VAL A 65 5.35 -10.06 16.49
CA VAL A 65 5.92 -9.29 15.38
C VAL A 65 4.85 -8.99 14.32
N TYR A 66 4.03 -9.99 13.97
CA TYR A 66 2.88 -9.77 13.07
C TYR A 66 1.95 -8.69 13.60
N GLU A 67 1.67 -8.71 14.91
CA GLU A 67 0.82 -7.74 15.58
C GLU A 67 1.44 -6.34 15.57
N ALA A 68 2.73 -6.21 15.85
CA ALA A 68 3.44 -4.94 15.75
C ALA A 68 3.40 -4.38 14.30
N CYS A 69 3.62 -5.21 13.29
CA CYS A 69 3.50 -4.81 11.88
C CYS A 69 2.08 -4.35 11.55
N ALA A 70 1.05 -5.05 12.06
CA ALA A 70 -0.35 -4.69 11.85
C ALA A 70 -0.69 -3.32 12.46
N GLN A 71 -0.20 -3.01 13.66
CA GLN A 71 -0.39 -1.69 14.29
C GLN A 71 0.23 -0.55 13.49
N VAL A 72 1.40 -0.78 12.89
CA VAL A 72 2.03 0.20 12.00
C VAL A 72 1.17 0.44 10.76
N LEU A 73 0.65 -0.65 10.15
CA LEU A 73 -0.22 -0.56 8.98
C LEU A 73 -1.54 0.14 9.27
N GLU A 74 -2.14 -0.12 10.43
CA GLU A 74 -3.39 0.51 10.87
C GLU A 74 -3.25 2.03 10.94
N ARG A 75 -2.21 2.54 11.62
CA ARG A 75 -1.95 4.00 11.68
C ARG A 75 -1.65 4.60 10.31
N ALA A 76 -0.96 3.84 9.46
CA ALA A 76 -0.64 4.31 8.12
C ALA A 76 -1.87 4.32 7.21
N ALA A 77 -2.82 3.41 7.41
CA ALA A 77 -4.08 3.36 6.66
C ALA A 77 -4.89 4.63 6.84
N ASP A 78 -4.98 5.16 8.07
CA ASP A 78 -5.66 6.43 8.36
C ASP A 78 -5.06 7.58 7.54
N THR A 79 -3.73 7.68 7.54
CA THR A 79 -3.01 8.71 6.77
C THR A 79 -3.21 8.56 5.26
N VAL A 80 -3.28 7.32 4.77
CA VAL A 80 -3.53 7.03 3.36
C VAL A 80 -4.94 7.46 2.98
N VAL A 81 -5.95 7.12 3.79
CA VAL A 81 -7.34 7.50 3.55
C VAL A 81 -7.50 9.01 3.50
N ASP A 82 -6.94 9.73 4.48
CA ASP A 82 -6.95 11.20 4.50
C ASP A 82 -6.29 11.78 3.24
N GLY A 83 -5.15 11.21 2.82
CA GLY A 83 -4.46 11.60 1.59
C GLY A 83 -5.29 11.37 0.32
N LEU A 84 -6.06 10.29 0.26
CA LEU A 84 -6.93 9.97 -0.88
C LEU A 84 -8.16 10.89 -0.94
N ILE A 85 -8.79 11.19 0.21
CA ILE A 85 -9.93 12.12 0.29
C ILE A 85 -9.50 13.51 -0.21
N ASN A 86 -8.34 13.99 0.25
CA ASN A 86 -7.82 15.30 -0.13
C ASN A 86 -7.43 15.38 -1.62
N LYS A 87 -6.89 14.30 -2.20
CA LYS A 87 -6.58 14.21 -3.63
C LYS A 87 -7.83 14.14 -4.51
N THR A 88 -8.91 13.52 -4.03
CA THR A 88 -10.17 13.40 -4.77
C THR A 88 -10.87 14.74 -4.92
N SER A 89 -10.80 15.60 -3.89
CA SER A 89 -11.39 16.95 -3.91
C SER A 89 -10.75 17.89 -4.95
N ALA A 90 -9.49 17.65 -5.32
CA ALA A 90 -8.76 18.46 -6.30
C ALA A 90 -9.10 18.14 -7.78
N LYS A 91 -9.86 17.07 -8.05
CA LYS A 91 -10.18 16.62 -9.42
C LYS A 91 -11.53 17.10 -9.96
N THR A 92 -12.26 17.96 -9.24
CA THR A 92 -13.59 18.48 -9.63
C THR A 92 -13.53 19.90 -10.23
N THR A 93 -12.58 20.16 -11.12
CA THR A 93 -12.72 21.30 -12.04
C THR A 93 -13.28 20.77 -13.34
N ILE A 94 -14.57 21.05 -13.53
CA ILE A 94 -15.36 20.73 -14.71
C ILE A 94 -14.74 21.49 -15.90
N ASP A 95 -14.26 20.77 -16.91
CA ASP A 95 -13.97 21.35 -18.22
C ASP A 95 -15.31 21.70 -18.88
N CYS A 96 -15.55 23.01 -19.05
CA CYS A 96 -16.65 23.60 -19.80
C CYS A 96 -16.43 23.49 -21.32
#